data_AF-A0A816HWJ1-F1
#
_entry.id   AF-A0A816HWJ1-F1
#
_cell.length_a   1.000
_cell.length_b   1.000
_cell.length_c   1.000
_cell.angle_alpha   90.00
_cell.angle_beta   90.00
_cell.angle_gamma   90.00
#
_symmetry.space_group_name_H-M   'P 1'
#
loop_
_entity.id
_entity.type
_entity.pdbx_description
1 polymer ?
#
loop_
_entity_poly.entity_id
_entity_poly.type
_entity_poly.pdbx_seq_one_letter_code
_entity_poly.pdbx_strand_id
1 'polypeptide(L)'
;LFPVAVTFGSDRKNFVIVSDYLEHDTKFVYFAQQFLVQRVKQIAPGVQVINYITDGGPGHFKNRFNILNLSFHQTDFNIHAVWTFSATSHGKGPVDGLGSALKSTGTRFMMRHGPEEAFKSAKEFYEFSVRRQKLSKSPIELLYA
;
A
#
# COMPACT_ATOMS: atom_id res chain seq x y z
N LEU A 1 2.11 7.29 -1.12
CA LEU A 1 2.46 5.88 -1.42
C LEU A 1 1.99 5.01 -0.28
N PHE A 2 1.33 3.89 -0.58
CA PHE A 2 0.89 2.89 0.38
C PHE A 2 1.40 1.50 -0.05
N PRO A 3 2.56 1.06 0.47
CA PRO A 3 3.11 -0.25 0.12
C PRO A 3 2.42 -1.37 0.91
N VAL A 4 2.11 -2.46 0.23
CA VAL A 4 1.43 -3.62 0.82
C VAL A 4 2.07 -4.89 0.32
N ALA A 5 2.29 -5.85 1.23
CA ALA A 5 2.66 -7.20 0.90
C ALA A 5 1.51 -8.13 1.30
N VAL A 6 1.05 -8.94 0.37
CA VAL A 6 0.01 -9.96 0.58
C VAL A 6 0.67 -11.33 0.47
N THR A 7 0.43 -12.17 1.46
CA THR A 7 0.89 -13.56 1.50
C THR A 7 -0.30 -14.50 1.60
N PHE A 8 -0.33 -15.54 0.78
CA PHE A 8 -1.33 -16.61 0.84
C PHE A 8 -0.64 -17.95 0.56
N GLY A 9 -0.68 -18.88 1.52
CA GLY A 9 0.14 -20.10 1.44
C GLY A 9 1.63 -19.76 1.27
N SER A 10 2.27 -20.31 0.24
CA SER A 10 3.66 -20.00 -0.15
C SER A 10 3.80 -18.79 -1.07
N ASP A 11 2.68 -18.26 -1.57
CA ASP A 11 2.69 -17.19 -2.57
C ASP A 11 2.74 -15.80 -1.93
N ARG A 12 3.43 -14.89 -2.60
CA ARG A 12 3.56 -13.49 -2.18
C ARG A 12 3.31 -12.56 -3.36
N LYS A 13 2.47 -11.55 -3.14
CA LYS A 13 2.25 -10.44 -4.08
C LYS A 13 2.47 -9.10 -3.38
N ASN A 14 3.15 -8.19 -4.08
CA ASN A 14 3.50 -6.89 -3.56
C ASN A 14 2.77 -5.82 -4.35
N PHE A 15 2.14 -4.88 -3.66
CA PHE A 15 1.41 -3.76 -4.23
C PHE A 15 2.00 -2.45 -3.71
N VAL A 16 1.96 -1.41 -4.54
CA VAL A 16 2.13 -0.04 -4.05
C VAL A 16 1.03 0.82 -4.65
N ILE A 17 0.22 1.42 -3.77
CA ILE A 17 -0.81 2.38 -4.17
C ILE A 17 -0.17 3.77 -4.20
N VAL A 18 -0.27 4.43 -5.35
CA VAL A 18 0.13 5.83 -5.56
C VAL A 18 -1.14 6.65 -5.57
N SER A 19 -1.17 7.74 -4.81
CA SER A 19 -2.34 8.61 -4.72
C SER A 19 -1.91 10.06 -4.59
N ASP A 20 -2.75 10.97 -5.09
CA ASP A 20 -2.62 12.41 -4.86
C ASP A 20 -3.11 12.82 -3.46
N TYR A 21 -3.73 11.90 -2.71
CA TYR A 21 -4.10 12.15 -1.31
C TYR A 21 -2.85 12.23 -0.43
N LEU A 22 -2.61 13.40 0.15
CA LEU A 22 -1.39 13.71 0.91
C LEU A 22 -1.51 13.41 2.40
N GLU A 23 -2.73 13.24 2.90
CA GLU A 23 -2.96 13.00 4.33
C GLU A 23 -2.74 11.53 4.67
N HIS A 24 -1.93 11.29 5.71
CA HIS A 24 -1.65 9.96 6.25
C HIS A 24 -2.64 9.62 7.36
N ASP A 25 -3.93 9.55 7.01
CA ASP A 25 -5.03 9.38 7.95
C ASP A 25 -5.79 8.05 7.77
N THR A 26 -6.76 7.83 8.65
CA THR A 26 -7.61 6.62 8.60
C THR A 26 -8.53 6.57 7.39
N LYS A 27 -8.91 7.69 6.77
CA LYS A 27 -9.76 7.67 5.56
C LYS A 27 -9.00 7.06 4.41
N PHE A 28 -7.72 7.41 4.28
CA PHE A 28 -6.87 6.81 3.26
C PHE A 28 -6.65 5.32 3.49
N VAL A 29 -6.49 4.90 4.75
CA VAL A 29 -6.40 3.47 5.08
C VAL A 29 -7.65 2.71 4.67
N TYR A 30 -8.84 3.25 4.97
CA TYR A 30 -10.11 2.65 4.54
C TYR A 30 -10.21 2.57 3.01
N PHE A 31 -9.89 3.65 2.32
CA PHE A 31 -9.88 3.68 0.85
C PHE A 31 -8.91 2.65 0.27
N ALA A 32 -7.70 2.54 0.81
CA ALA A 32 -6.74 1.51 0.43
C ALA A 32 -7.29 0.10 0.66
N GLN A 33 -7.99 -0.15 1.78
CA GLN A 33 -8.65 -1.43 2.05
C GLN A 33 -9.66 -1.81 0.97
N GLN A 34 -10.42 -0.86 0.40
CA GLN A 34 -11.36 -1.14 -0.69
C GLN A 34 -10.67 -1.81 -1.89
N PHE A 35 -9.55 -1.26 -2.36
CA PHE A 35 -8.78 -1.85 -3.45
C PHE A 35 -8.13 -3.18 -3.06
N LEU A 36 -7.54 -3.23 -1.86
CA LEU A 36 -6.81 -4.41 -1.40
C LEU A 36 -7.73 -5.60 -1.22
N VAL A 37 -8.90 -5.43 -0.62
CA VAL A 37 -9.89 -6.50 -0.45
C VAL A 37 -10.32 -7.04 -1.81
N GLN A 38 -10.66 -6.17 -2.76
CA GLN A 38 -11.04 -6.60 -4.10
C GLN A 38 -9.93 -7.43 -4.75
N ARG A 39 -8.68 -7.00 -4.62
CA ARG A 39 -7.53 -7.70 -5.18
C ARG A 39 -7.27 -9.03 -4.47
N VAL A 40 -7.35 -9.07 -3.15
CA VAL A 40 -7.21 -10.30 -2.35
C VAL A 40 -8.25 -11.34 -2.76
N LYS A 41 -9.52 -10.94 -2.94
CA LYS A 41 -10.59 -11.85 -3.40
C LYS A 41 -10.33 -12.43 -4.80
N GLN A 42 -9.67 -11.68 -5.67
CA GLN A 42 -9.27 -12.18 -7.00
C GLN A 42 -8.07 -13.13 -6.93
N ILE A 43 -7.12 -12.89 -6.03
CA ILE A 43 -5.88 -13.67 -5.90
C ILE A 43 -6.13 -14.99 -5.16
N ALA A 44 -6.98 -14.96 -4.14
CA ALA A 44 -7.35 -16.11 -3.33
C ALA A 44 -8.88 -16.23 -3.26
N PRO A 45 -9.53 -16.75 -4.32
CA PRO A 45 -10.96 -17.04 -4.30
C PRO A 45 -11.30 -17.96 -3.14
N GLY A 46 -12.28 -17.59 -2.32
CA GLY A 46 -12.67 -18.36 -1.12
C GLY A 46 -11.95 -17.97 0.17
N VAL A 47 -11.12 -16.92 0.16
CA VAL A 47 -10.58 -16.34 1.40
C VAL A 47 -11.72 -15.91 2.33
N GLN A 48 -11.64 -16.34 3.59
CA GLN A 48 -12.67 -16.10 4.61
C GLN A 48 -12.30 -14.98 5.58
N VAL A 49 -11.00 -14.79 5.82
CA VAL A 49 -10.47 -13.84 6.80
C VAL A 49 -9.24 -13.15 6.24
N ILE A 50 -9.15 -11.83 6.41
CA ILE A 50 -7.94 -11.04 6.14
C ILE A 50 -7.26 -10.69 7.45
N ASN A 51 -5.95 -10.97 7.55
CA ASN A 51 -5.13 -10.57 8.68
C ASN A 51 -4.31 -9.33 8.30
N TYR A 52 -4.73 -8.15 8.78
CA TYR A 52 -3.96 -6.92 8.66
C TYR A 52 -2.85 -6.90 9.70
N ILE A 53 -1.62 -6.69 9.24
CA ILE A 53 -0.45 -6.53 10.10
C ILE A 53 0.19 -5.19 9.76
N THR A 54 0.13 -4.23 10.69
CA THR A 54 0.59 -2.86 10.46
C THR A 54 1.46 -2.37 11.61
N ASP A 55 2.10 -1.21 11.42
CA ASP A 55 2.81 -0.56 12.51
C ASP A 55 1.87 -0.12 13.66
N GLY A 56 2.45 0.04 14.85
CA GLY A 56 1.74 0.51 16.05
C GLY A 56 1.64 2.03 16.19
N GLY A 57 1.88 2.80 15.13
CA GLY A 57 1.82 4.26 15.14
C GLY A 57 0.38 4.76 15.28
N PRO A 58 0.05 5.56 16.31
CA PRO A 58 -1.33 5.98 16.54
C PRO A 58 -1.85 7.00 15.53
N GLY A 59 -0.96 7.73 14.85
CA GLY A 59 -1.37 8.71 13.84
C GLY A 59 -1.99 8.08 12.59
N HIS A 60 -1.61 6.85 12.25
CA HIS A 60 -1.94 6.25 10.96
C HIS A 60 -2.77 4.97 11.09
N PHE A 61 -2.29 3.98 11.86
CA PHE A 61 -2.92 2.66 11.94
C PHE A 61 -3.56 2.38 13.31
N LYS A 62 -2.81 2.54 14.41
CA LYS A 62 -3.27 2.15 15.75
C LYS A 62 -4.16 3.20 16.41
N ASN A 63 -5.38 3.37 15.91
CA ASN A 63 -6.35 4.35 16.45
C ASN A 63 -7.80 3.85 16.42
N ARG A 64 -8.68 4.58 17.15
CA ARG A 64 -10.11 4.24 17.29
C ARG A 64 -10.87 4.22 15.96
N PHE A 65 -10.45 5.01 14.97
CA PHE A 65 -11.13 5.07 13.68
C PHE A 65 -10.83 3.82 12.85
N ASN A 66 -9.61 3.29 12.89
CA ASN A 66 -9.30 2.01 12.26
C ASN A 66 -9.96 0.83 12.97
N ILE A 67 -10.19 0.91 14.28
CA ILE A 67 -11.02 -0.06 15.01
C ILE A 67 -12.47 0.00 14.53
N LEU A 68 -12.99 1.19 14.23
CA LEU A 68 -14.31 1.34 13.62
C LEU A 68 -14.36 0.68 12.24
N ASN A 69 -13.37 0.96 11.38
CA ASN A 69 -13.25 0.30 10.07
C ASN A 69 -13.21 -1.23 10.20
N LEU A 70 -12.48 -1.76 11.19
CA LEU A 70 -12.42 -3.20 11.47
C LEU A 70 -13.79 -3.76 11.90
N SER A 71 -14.52 -3.01 12.71
CA SER A 71 -15.83 -3.42 13.23
C SER A 71 -16.90 -3.51 12.14
N PHE A 72 -16.82 -2.65 11.13
CA PHE A 72 -17.71 -2.66 9.95
C PHE A 72 -17.16 -3.46 8.77
N HIS A 73 -15.97 -4.06 8.90
CA HIS A 73 -15.29 -4.73 7.80
C HIS A 73 -16.13 -5.84 7.15
N GLN A 74 -16.83 -6.65 7.94
CA GLN A 74 -17.72 -7.67 7.38
C GLN A 74 -18.88 -7.05 6.60
N THR A 75 -19.45 -5.93 7.07
CA THR A 75 -20.56 -5.24 6.41
C THR A 75 -20.10 -4.57 5.12
N ASP A 76 -18.98 -3.85 5.16
CA ASP A 76 -18.49 -3.04 4.03
C ASP A 76 -17.85 -3.89 2.94
N PHE A 77 -17.16 -4.96 3.34
CA PHE A 77 -16.34 -5.76 2.45
C PHE A 77 -16.84 -7.18 2.24
N ASN A 78 -17.86 -7.62 2.98
CA ASN A 78 -18.34 -9.01 2.97
C ASN A 78 -17.18 -10.00 3.15
N ILE A 79 -16.33 -9.75 4.14
CA ILE A 79 -15.23 -10.63 4.56
C ILE A 79 -14.79 -10.26 5.99
N HIS A 80 -14.45 -11.25 6.81
CA HIS A 80 -13.97 -10.99 8.16
C HIS A 80 -12.53 -10.47 8.12
N ALA A 81 -12.17 -9.67 9.12
CA ALA A 81 -10.79 -9.24 9.28
C ALA A 81 -10.35 -9.30 10.74
N VAL A 82 -9.05 -9.52 10.90
CA VAL A 82 -8.31 -9.38 12.16
C VAL A 82 -7.22 -8.36 11.92
N TRP A 83 -6.90 -7.57 12.93
CA TRP A 83 -5.86 -6.55 12.83
C TRP A 83 -4.88 -6.63 13.99
N THR A 84 -3.62 -6.88 13.65
CA THR A 84 -2.49 -6.93 14.57
C THR A 84 -1.59 -5.72 14.36
N PHE A 85 -1.26 -5.03 15.45
CA PHE A 85 -0.37 -3.86 15.44
C PHE A 85 0.95 -4.22 16.10
N SER A 86 2.08 -3.81 15.50
CA SER A 86 3.39 -3.93 16.15
C SER A 86 3.54 -2.94 17.31
N ALA A 87 4.65 -3.04 18.06
CA ALA A 87 4.96 -2.07 19.09
C ALA A 87 5.26 -0.69 18.47
N THR A 88 4.77 0.37 19.11
CA THR A 88 5.01 1.75 18.65
C THR A 88 6.52 2.03 18.59
N SER A 89 6.95 2.69 17.52
CA SER A 89 8.36 3.02 17.24
C SER A 89 9.30 1.84 16.95
N HIS A 90 8.81 0.60 16.90
CA HIS A 90 9.65 -0.61 16.73
C HIS A 90 9.19 -1.53 15.59
N GLY A 91 8.75 -0.96 14.47
CA GLY A 91 8.34 -1.75 13.31
C GLY A 91 8.80 -1.12 12.01
N LYS A 92 9.95 -1.56 11.49
CA LYS A 92 10.19 -1.50 10.06
C LYS A 92 9.83 -2.86 9.47
N GLY A 93 8.90 -2.87 8.53
CA GLY A 93 8.39 -4.07 7.91
C GLY A 93 9.01 -4.32 6.54
N PRO A 94 8.82 -5.52 5.96
CA PRO A 94 9.21 -5.79 4.56
C PRO A 94 8.65 -4.79 3.55
N VAL A 95 7.49 -4.17 3.87
CA VAL A 95 6.81 -3.17 3.04
C VAL A 95 7.58 -1.85 2.90
N ASP A 96 8.44 -1.49 3.85
CA ASP A 96 9.25 -0.26 3.77
C ASP A 96 10.24 -0.31 2.61
N GLY A 97 10.77 -1.50 2.32
CA GLY A 97 11.65 -1.74 1.18
C GLY A 97 10.95 -1.49 -0.16
N LEU A 98 9.66 -1.83 -0.28
CA LEU A 98 8.89 -1.61 -1.51
C LEU A 98 8.73 -0.12 -1.81
N GLY A 99 8.31 0.66 -0.80
CA GLY A 99 8.17 2.10 -0.94
C GLY A 99 9.52 2.78 -1.20
N SER A 100 10.57 2.35 -0.50
CA SER A 100 11.93 2.88 -0.68
C SER A 100 12.48 2.63 -2.09
N ALA A 101 12.26 1.44 -2.66
CA ALA A 101 12.73 1.11 -4.01
C ALA A 101 12.12 2.02 -5.09
N LEU A 102 10.82 2.30 -5.00
CA LEU A 102 10.14 3.23 -5.90
C LEU A 102 10.66 4.66 -5.73
N LYS A 103 10.68 5.17 -4.49
CA LYS A 103 11.17 6.52 -4.19
C LYS A 103 12.59 6.71 -4.67
N SER A 104 13.49 5.78 -4.35
CA SER A 104 14.89 5.82 -4.76
C SER A 104 15.06 5.87 -6.28
N THR A 105 14.21 5.16 -7.03
CA THR A 105 14.24 5.17 -8.50
C THR A 105 13.79 6.52 -9.06
N GLY A 106 12.70 7.09 -8.52
CA GLY A 106 12.26 8.44 -8.88
C GLY A 106 13.30 9.52 -8.54
N THR A 107 13.87 9.46 -7.34
CA THR A 107 14.92 10.37 -6.90
C THR A 107 16.14 10.32 -7.84
N ARG A 108 16.62 9.12 -8.20
CA ARG A 108 17.73 8.99 -9.15
C ARG A 108 17.39 9.53 -10.54
N PHE A 109 16.14 9.41 -10.98
CA PHE A 109 15.71 10.01 -12.24
C PHE A 109 15.77 11.54 -12.14
N MET A 110 15.15 12.14 -11.13
CA MET A 110 15.16 13.59 -10.92
C MET A 110 16.55 14.16 -10.67
N MET A 111 17.50 13.39 -10.10
CA MET A 111 18.89 13.85 -9.92
C MET A 111 19.69 13.88 -11.24
N ARG A 112 19.26 13.12 -12.25
CA ARG A 112 19.92 13.03 -13.56
C ARG A 112 19.34 14.00 -14.59
N HIS A 113 18.18 14.56 -14.31
CA HIS A 113 17.45 15.49 -15.18
C HIS A 113 17.25 16.80 -14.41
N GLY A 114 17.04 17.92 -15.10
CA GLY A 114 16.82 19.18 -14.42
C GLY A 114 15.38 19.31 -13.85
N PRO A 115 15.12 20.39 -13.10
CA PRO A 115 13.81 20.64 -12.47
C PRO A 115 12.64 20.73 -13.46
N GLU A 116 12.89 21.04 -14.73
CA GLU A 116 11.92 21.04 -15.83
C GLU A 116 11.28 19.67 -16.09
N GLU A 117 11.98 18.58 -15.76
CA GLU A 117 11.51 17.19 -15.88
C GLU A 117 11.08 16.57 -14.54
N ALA A 118 11.00 17.38 -13.47
CA ALA A 118 10.49 16.91 -12.18
C ALA A 118 9.03 16.47 -12.28
N PHE A 119 8.67 15.43 -11.52
CA PHE A 119 7.28 14.96 -11.45
C PHE A 119 6.39 16.05 -10.84
N LYS A 120 5.37 16.48 -11.57
CA LYS A 120 4.45 17.56 -11.17
C LYS A 120 3.21 17.05 -10.44
N SER A 121 2.99 15.73 -10.45
CA SER A 121 1.85 15.08 -9.81
C SER A 121 2.20 13.65 -9.37
N ALA A 122 1.39 13.06 -8.48
CA ALA A 122 1.57 11.65 -8.13
C ALA A 122 1.27 10.75 -9.34
N LYS A 123 0.39 11.20 -10.26
CA LYS A 123 0.11 10.52 -11.53
C LYS A 123 1.34 10.39 -12.42
N GLU A 124 2.09 11.48 -12.63
CA GLU A 124 3.32 11.44 -13.42
C GLU A 124 4.35 10.50 -12.80
N PHE A 125 4.48 10.53 -11.47
CA PHE A 125 5.35 9.60 -10.74
C PHE A 125 4.89 8.14 -10.91
N TYR A 126 3.58 7.88 -10.87
CA TYR A 126 3.00 6.56 -11.10
C TYR A 126 3.28 6.06 -12.52
N GLU A 127 3.00 6.86 -13.55
CA GLU A 127 3.21 6.49 -14.95
C GLU A 127 4.70 6.24 -15.26
N PHE A 128 5.58 7.06 -14.70
CA PHE A 128 7.03 6.82 -14.73
C PHE A 128 7.39 5.47 -14.07
N SER A 129 6.86 5.22 -12.88
CA SER A 129 7.16 4.00 -12.11
C SER A 129 6.66 2.74 -12.83
N VAL A 130 5.47 2.77 -13.43
CA VAL A 130 4.93 1.68 -14.26
C VAL A 130 5.84 1.39 -15.45
N ARG A 131 6.29 2.43 -16.18
CA ARG A 131 7.22 2.28 -17.30
C ARG A 131 8.54 1.65 -16.86
N ARG A 132 9.10 2.11 -15.73
CA ARG A 132 10.35 1.58 -15.19
C ARG A 132 10.24 0.12 -14.74
N GLN A 133 9.15 -0.24 -14.08
CA GLN A 133 8.95 -1.62 -13.61
C GLN A 133 8.77 -2.62 -14.75
N LYS A 134 8.10 -2.23 -15.84
CA LYS A 134 7.99 -3.06 -17.06
C LYS A 134 9.38 -3.37 -17.63
N LEU A 135 10.26 -2.37 -17.69
CA LEU A 135 11.63 -2.53 -18.17
C LEU A 135 12.47 -3.44 -17.26
N SER A 136 12.31 -3.32 -15.93
CA SER A 136 13.06 -4.11 -14.96
C SER A 136 12.42 -5.47 -14.63
N LYS A 137 11.28 -5.81 -15.25
CA LYS A 137 10.46 -7.00 -14.91
C LYS A 137 10.17 -7.13 -13.41
N SER A 138 9.89 -6.01 -12.75
CA SER A 138 9.60 -6.00 -11.31
C SER A 138 8.28 -6.72 -11.00
N PRO A 139 8.20 -7.55 -9.94
CA PRO A 139 6.96 -8.23 -9.55
C PRO A 139 6.03 -7.34 -8.69
N ILE A 140 6.34 -6.05 -8.54
CA ILE A 140 5.50 -5.11 -7.79
C ILE A 140 4.37 -4.66 -8.69
N GLU A 141 3.13 -4.82 -8.24
CA GLU A 141 1.95 -4.27 -8.91
C GLU A 141 1.70 -2.84 -8.42
N LEU A 142 1.61 -1.89 -9.36
CA LEU A 142 1.28 -0.51 -9.04
C LEU A 142 -0.18 -0.24 -9.30
N LEU A 143 -0.78 0.45 -8.33
CA LEU A 143 -2.15 0.93 -8.42
C LEU A 143 -2.11 2.45 -8.27
N TYR A 144 -2.94 3.14 -9.04
CA TYR A 144 -3.15 4.58 -8.89
C TYR A 144 -4.58 4.81 -8.41
N ALA A 145 -4.72 5.64 -7.38
CA ALA A 145 -5.98 5.83 -6.67
C ALA A 145 -6.18 7.29 -6.27
#